data_AF-A0A3P1ULN6-F1
#
_entry.id   AF-A0A3P1ULN6-F1
#
_cell.length_a   1.000
_cell.length_b   1.000
_cell.length_c   1.000
_cell.angle_alpha   90.00
_cell.angle_beta   90.00
_cell.angle_gamma   90.00
#
_symmetry.space_group_name_H-M   'P 1'
#
loop_
_entity.id
_entity.type
_entity.pdbx_description
1 polymer ?
#
loop_
_entity_poly.entity_id
_entity_poly.type
_entity_poly.pdbx_seq_one_letter_code
_entity_poly.pdbx_strand_id
1 'polypeptide(L)'
;MADKQTVKVGDRITAKFHDSCNDYRAGNTFYVQGVEEDGGEPIVVFTDNVGDKRYRRVSEFTVEHAPVAGATGKPAFKVGDRVVALKDSAYSIKKGSISTVIRVDGDHISIRKENGEADGWLAEYFALAPLTIETGKFYRTRDGRKVGPATARTGELYSDGPWRLDGWNYDNDGICSNLGGRDPKDLIAEWVDDPASNDNAPLTKPAIVALIEGGQPKPSEQPKVHKSEQAATDEAERLAVKYPGQKFGVFVLADSRIADVVIRRAA
;
A
#
# COMPACT_ATOMS: atom_id res chain seq x y z
N MET A 1 -16.45 19.64 35.46
CA MET A 1 -15.06 19.32 35.09
C MET A 1 -15.12 19.00 33.62
N ALA A 2 -14.54 19.84 32.75
CA ALA A 2 -14.62 19.62 31.31
C ALA A 2 -13.90 18.32 30.96
N ASP A 3 -14.52 17.47 30.13
CA ASP A 3 -13.89 16.26 29.64
C ASP A 3 -12.55 16.62 28.99
N LYS A 4 -11.45 16.13 29.58
CA LYS A 4 -10.10 16.38 29.06
C LYS A 4 -10.02 15.67 27.71
N GLN A 5 -9.98 16.45 26.63
CA GLN A 5 -9.92 15.92 25.27
C GLN A 5 -8.68 15.01 25.14
N THR A 6 -8.92 13.69 25.08
CA THR A 6 -7.86 12.68 24.92
C THR A 6 -7.31 12.74 23.51
N VAL A 7 -5.99 12.59 23.32
CA VAL A 7 -5.33 12.59 22.00
C VAL A 7 -4.22 11.55 22.01
N LYS A 8 -3.92 10.92 20.87
CA LYS A 8 -2.80 9.98 20.72
C LYS A 8 -2.00 10.24 19.44
N VAL A 9 -0.76 9.77 19.41
CA VAL A 9 0.07 9.73 18.20
C VAL A 9 -0.70 9.02 17.09
N GLY A 10 -0.67 9.60 15.89
CA GLY A 10 -1.42 9.17 14.72
C GLY A 10 -2.82 9.79 14.61
N ASP A 11 -3.39 10.38 15.67
CA ASP A 11 -4.66 11.09 15.53
C ASP A 11 -4.54 12.26 14.55
N ARG A 12 -5.61 12.51 13.80
CA ARG A 12 -5.71 13.68 12.94
C ARG A 12 -6.26 14.84 13.77
N ILE A 13 -5.59 15.97 13.72
CA ILE A 13 -6.00 17.18 14.43
C ILE A 13 -6.30 18.27 13.41
N THR A 14 -7.41 18.98 13.57
CA THR A 14 -7.81 20.09 12.70
C THR A 14 -7.77 21.38 13.50
N ALA A 15 -6.97 22.35 13.09
CA ALA A 15 -6.83 23.62 13.81
C ALA A 15 -8.18 24.36 13.85
N LYS A 16 -8.60 24.82 15.03
CA LYS A 16 -9.83 25.60 15.20
C LYS A 16 -9.65 27.08 14.88
N PHE A 17 -8.42 27.57 15.00
CA PHE A 17 -8.07 28.98 14.90
C PHE A 17 -6.86 29.18 14.01
N HIS A 18 -6.69 30.40 13.52
CA HIS A 18 -5.45 30.82 12.87
C HIS A 18 -4.37 31.00 13.93
N ASP A 19 -3.19 30.46 13.68
CA ASP A 19 -2.02 30.79 14.49
C ASP A 19 -1.65 32.26 14.27
N SER A 20 -1.25 32.95 15.34
CA SER A 20 -0.90 34.38 15.29
C SER A 20 0.29 34.69 14.39
N CYS A 21 1.12 33.68 14.07
CA CYS A 21 2.25 33.80 13.17
C CYS A 21 1.95 33.34 11.73
N ASN A 22 0.69 32.97 11.42
CA ASN A 22 0.24 32.43 10.12
C ASN A 22 0.86 31.09 9.70
N ASP A 23 1.51 30.36 10.61
CA ASP A 23 2.16 29.07 10.33
C ASP A 23 1.14 27.95 10.01
N TYR A 24 -0.04 28.04 10.60
CA TYR A 24 -1.21 27.23 10.25
C TYR A 24 -2.51 28.03 10.41
N ARG A 25 -3.53 27.68 9.62
CA ARG A 25 -4.83 28.36 9.62
C ARG A 25 -5.92 27.46 10.21
N ALA A 26 -7.02 28.08 10.63
CA ALA A 26 -8.22 27.33 10.97
C ALA A 26 -8.61 26.42 9.79
N GLY A 27 -8.90 25.16 10.07
CA GLY A 27 -9.19 24.13 9.07
C GLY A 27 -7.97 23.33 8.58
N ASN A 28 -6.73 23.76 8.84
CA ASN A 28 -5.56 22.94 8.53
C ASN A 28 -5.58 21.66 9.36
N THR A 29 -5.24 20.54 8.71
CA THR A 29 -5.18 19.23 9.35
C THR A 29 -3.75 18.76 9.49
N PHE A 30 -3.43 18.15 10.62
CA PHE A 30 -2.11 17.58 10.91
C PHE A 30 -2.27 16.21 11.55
N TYR A 31 -1.19 15.44 11.56
CA TYR A 31 -1.12 14.20 12.33
C TYR A 31 -0.27 14.40 13.58
N VAL A 32 -0.77 13.92 14.70
CA VAL A 32 -0.04 13.94 15.97
C VAL A 32 1.16 13.02 15.86
N GLN A 33 2.36 13.56 15.94
CA GLN A 33 3.63 12.83 15.94
C GLN A 33 4.10 12.51 17.37
N GLY A 34 3.66 13.30 18.35
CA GLY A 34 3.99 13.14 19.76
C GLY A 34 2.92 13.78 20.65
N VAL A 35 2.81 13.30 21.89
CA VAL A 35 1.99 13.91 22.93
C VAL A 35 2.89 14.14 24.13
N GLU A 36 2.97 15.38 24.58
CA GLU A 36 3.78 15.81 25.72
C GLU A 36 2.89 16.56 26.72
N GLU A 37 3.43 16.86 27.91
CA GLU A 37 2.73 17.61 28.95
C GLU A 37 3.49 18.90 29.25
N ASP A 38 2.79 20.04 29.16
CA ASP A 38 3.31 21.35 29.53
C ASP A 38 2.35 21.99 30.54
N GLY A 39 2.86 22.30 31.73
CA GLY A 39 2.08 22.91 32.81
C GLY A 39 0.84 22.12 33.26
N GLY A 40 0.81 20.79 33.10
CA GLY A 40 -0.34 19.94 33.43
C GLY A 40 -1.37 19.77 32.29
N GLU A 41 -1.14 20.44 31.16
CA GLU A 41 -1.97 20.37 29.96
C GLU A 41 -1.29 19.53 28.86
N PRO A 42 -2.04 18.67 28.16
CA PRO A 42 -1.50 17.89 27.06
C PRO A 42 -1.27 18.80 25.85
N ILE A 43 -0.08 18.70 25.29
CA ILE A 43 0.31 19.34 24.04
C ILE A 43 0.57 18.28 22.97
N VAL A 44 0.22 18.63 21.74
CA VAL A 44 0.48 17.80 20.55
C VAL A 44 1.70 18.31 19.83
N VAL A 45 2.51 17.37 19.38
CA VAL A 45 3.66 17.61 18.52
C VAL A 45 3.27 17.22 17.10
N PHE A 46 3.46 18.12 16.14
CA PHE A 46 3.20 17.87 14.72
C PHE A 46 4.12 18.73 13.85
N THR A 47 4.21 18.39 12.57
CA THR A 47 4.89 19.22 11.57
C THR A 47 3.84 20.08 10.87
N ASP A 48 4.06 21.39 10.81
CA ASP A 48 3.17 22.32 10.11
C ASP A 48 3.35 22.28 8.59
N ASN A 49 2.64 23.17 7.87
CA ASN A 49 2.66 23.18 6.41
C ASN A 49 3.98 23.68 5.81
N VAL A 50 4.84 24.33 6.62
CA VAL A 50 6.16 24.83 6.19
C VAL A 50 7.30 23.88 6.60
N GLY A 51 6.96 22.77 7.27
CA GLY A 51 7.92 21.74 7.67
C GLY A 51 8.47 21.92 9.08
N ASP A 52 7.99 22.91 9.83
CA ASP A 52 8.48 23.18 11.18
C ASP A 52 7.73 22.35 12.22
N LYS A 53 8.47 21.90 13.23
CA LYS A 53 7.92 21.14 14.35
C LYS A 53 7.24 22.07 15.34
N ARG A 54 5.97 21.80 15.66
CA ARG A 54 5.14 22.62 16.54
C ARG A 54 4.71 21.87 17.79
N TYR A 55 4.52 22.64 18.86
CA TYR A 55 4.07 22.20 20.17
C TYR A 55 2.89 23.09 20.55
N ARG A 56 1.69 22.52 20.57
CA ARG A 56 0.45 23.29 20.74
C ARG A 56 -0.55 22.57 21.60
N ARG A 57 -1.44 23.32 22.25
CA ARG A 57 -2.43 22.72 23.16
C ARG A 57 -3.46 21.95 22.36
N VAL A 58 -3.84 20.77 22.86
CA VAL A 58 -4.88 19.95 22.23
C VAL A 58 -6.19 20.72 22.02
N SER A 59 -6.51 21.63 22.96
CA SER A 59 -7.71 22.46 22.90
C SER A 59 -7.81 23.33 21.66
N GLU A 60 -6.68 23.68 21.03
CA GLU A 60 -6.62 24.45 19.79
C GLU A 60 -7.11 23.66 18.57
N PHE A 61 -7.33 22.35 18.72
CA PHE A 61 -7.67 21.46 17.62
C PHE A 61 -8.98 20.69 17.86
N THR A 62 -9.67 20.41 16.77
CA THR A 62 -10.65 19.34 16.72
C THR A 62 -9.89 18.05 16.45
N VAL A 63 -9.96 17.10 17.38
CA VAL A 63 -9.29 15.81 17.24
C VAL A 63 -10.25 14.87 16.51
N GLU A 64 -9.89 14.52 15.29
CA GLU A 64 -10.40 13.33 14.66
C GLU A 64 -9.46 12.18 15.03
N HIS A 65 -9.90 11.35 15.98
CA HIS A 65 -9.10 10.18 16.33
C HIS A 65 -8.82 9.40 15.05
N ALA A 66 -7.54 9.08 14.83
CA ALA A 66 -7.20 8.08 13.83
C ALA A 66 -8.09 6.89 14.12
N PRO A 67 -8.74 6.30 13.08
CA PRO A 67 -9.80 5.34 13.26
C PRO A 67 -9.35 4.32 14.30
N VAL A 68 -9.89 4.48 15.51
CA VAL A 68 -9.90 3.38 16.46
C VAL A 68 -10.78 2.39 15.75
N ALA A 69 -10.25 1.22 15.44
CA ALA A 69 -10.97 0.14 14.79
C ALA A 69 -12.31 -0.09 15.51
N GLY A 70 -13.35 0.60 15.05
CA GLY A 70 -14.67 0.58 15.65
C GLY A 70 -15.37 -0.68 15.17
N ALA A 71 -15.55 -1.62 16.11
CA ALA A 71 -16.42 -2.79 16.02
C ALA A 71 -16.02 -3.95 15.07
N THR A 72 -14.75 -4.10 14.72
CA THR A 72 -14.13 -5.43 14.42
C THR A 72 -12.67 -5.59 14.90
N GLY A 73 -12.04 -4.56 15.48
CA GLY A 73 -10.68 -4.64 16.00
C GLY A 73 -9.57 -4.79 14.94
N LYS A 74 -9.84 -4.56 13.64
CA LYS A 74 -8.82 -4.68 12.58
C LYS A 74 -8.82 -3.47 11.64
N PRO A 75 -7.66 -2.83 11.37
CA PRO A 75 -7.53 -1.93 10.24
C PRO A 75 -7.74 -2.72 8.94
N ALA A 76 -8.72 -2.32 8.13
CA ALA A 76 -8.93 -2.92 6.81
C ALA A 76 -7.96 -2.29 5.80
N PHE A 77 -6.80 -2.90 5.64
CA PHE A 77 -5.85 -2.55 4.58
C PHE A 77 -6.25 -3.18 3.25
N LYS A 78 -5.77 -2.61 2.15
CA LYS A 78 -5.79 -3.21 0.81
C LYS A 78 -4.38 -3.38 0.27
N VAL A 79 -4.23 -4.32 -0.67
CA VAL A 79 -2.98 -4.47 -1.43
C VAL A 79 -2.64 -3.13 -2.10
N GLY A 80 -1.37 -2.73 -1.97
CA GLY A 80 -0.83 -1.46 -2.41
C GLY A 80 -0.82 -0.36 -1.35
N ASP A 81 -1.48 -0.52 -0.20
CA ASP A 81 -1.40 0.46 0.87
C ASP A 81 0.03 0.56 1.42
N ARG A 82 0.55 1.78 1.58
CA ARG A 82 1.74 2.01 2.40
C ARG A 82 1.32 2.04 3.86
N VAL A 83 2.00 1.24 4.68
CA VAL A 83 1.71 1.10 6.10
C VAL A 83 2.95 1.35 6.94
N VAL A 84 2.77 1.93 8.11
CA VAL A 84 3.80 2.16 9.12
C VAL A 84 3.59 1.20 10.28
N ALA A 85 4.65 0.53 10.72
CA ALA A 85 4.60 -0.37 11.87
C ALA A 85 4.45 0.42 13.18
N LEU A 86 3.47 0.04 14.00
CA LEU A 86 3.17 0.70 15.28
C LEU A 86 4.01 0.15 16.44
N LYS A 87 4.63 -1.01 16.26
CA LYS A 87 5.48 -1.67 17.26
C LYS A 87 6.56 -2.54 16.63
N ASP A 88 7.55 -2.90 17.44
CA ASP A 88 8.60 -3.85 17.06
C ASP A 88 8.07 -5.27 17.04
N SER A 89 8.35 -5.99 15.95
CA SER A 89 8.20 -7.44 15.90
C SER A 89 9.36 -8.14 16.59
N ALA A 90 9.16 -9.41 16.95
CA ALA A 90 10.20 -10.27 17.50
C ALA A 90 11.35 -10.55 16.50
N TYR A 91 11.14 -10.25 15.21
CA TYR A 91 12.08 -10.57 14.14
C TYR A 91 12.58 -9.28 13.49
N SER A 92 11.92 -8.86 12.42
CA SER A 92 12.52 -8.01 11.36
C SER A 92 11.82 -6.67 11.16
N ILE A 93 10.57 -6.53 11.60
CA ILE A 93 9.74 -5.32 11.46
C ILE A 93 9.99 -4.44 12.69
N LYS A 94 10.36 -3.18 12.46
CA LYS A 94 10.67 -2.20 13.52
C LYS A 94 9.61 -1.12 13.58
N LYS A 95 9.26 -0.66 14.78
CA LYS A 95 8.34 0.45 14.96
C LYS A 95 8.78 1.65 14.12
N GLY A 96 7.85 2.24 13.38
CA GLY A 96 8.10 3.36 12.47
C GLY A 96 8.56 2.94 11.06
N SER A 97 8.90 1.68 10.81
CA SER A 97 9.27 1.24 9.46
C SER A 97 8.07 1.29 8.53
N ILE A 98 8.27 1.82 7.31
CA ILE A 98 7.24 1.87 6.27
C ILE A 98 7.40 0.65 5.35
N SER A 99 6.28 0.09 4.91
CA SER A 99 6.25 -1.03 3.98
C SER A 99 4.96 -1.01 3.16
N THR A 100 4.93 -1.74 2.05
CA THR A 100 3.75 -1.80 1.17
C THR A 100 3.01 -3.11 1.38
N VAL A 101 1.68 -3.06 1.58
CA VAL A 101 0.85 -4.27 1.68
C VAL A 101 0.83 -4.99 0.33
N ILE A 102 1.26 -6.25 0.32
CA ILE A 102 1.26 -7.11 -0.88
C ILE A 102 0.21 -8.21 -0.82
N ARG A 103 -0.34 -8.49 0.37
CA ARG A 103 -1.42 -9.46 0.57
C ARG A 103 -2.21 -9.16 1.83
N VAL A 104 -3.51 -9.47 1.83
CA VAL A 104 -4.41 -9.33 2.98
C VAL A 104 -5.14 -10.67 3.19
N ASP A 105 -4.92 -11.30 4.34
CA ASP A 105 -5.49 -12.58 4.74
C ASP A 105 -6.14 -12.45 6.13
N GLY A 106 -7.40 -12.03 6.19
CA GLY A 106 -8.13 -11.91 7.46
C GLY A 106 -7.56 -10.81 8.37
N ASP A 107 -6.95 -11.17 9.51
CA ASP A 107 -6.16 -10.24 10.34
C ASP A 107 -4.74 -10.02 9.86
N HIS A 108 -4.19 -10.91 9.05
CA HIS A 108 -2.79 -10.83 8.68
C HIS A 108 -2.64 -10.04 7.38
N ILE A 109 -1.61 -9.22 7.33
CA ILE A 109 -1.14 -8.63 6.08
C ILE A 109 0.27 -9.14 5.79
N SER A 110 0.54 -9.42 4.53
CA SER A 110 1.92 -9.53 4.04
C SER A 110 2.34 -8.17 3.51
N ILE A 111 3.56 -7.78 3.84
CA ILE A 111 4.16 -6.51 3.47
C ILE A 111 5.45 -6.75 2.68
N ARG A 112 5.77 -5.80 1.81
CA ARG A 112 7.07 -5.65 1.16
C ARG A 112 7.79 -4.49 1.83
N LYS A 113 8.93 -4.78 2.45
CA LYS A 113 9.82 -3.76 3.01
C LYS A 113 10.52 -3.01 1.89
N GLU A 114 11.10 -1.85 2.20
CA GLU A 114 11.85 -1.04 1.23
C GLU A 114 13.10 -1.76 0.69
N ASN A 115 13.70 -2.67 1.46
CA ASN A 115 14.81 -3.52 1.00
C ASN A 115 14.36 -4.65 0.04
N GLY A 116 13.07 -4.72 -0.31
CA GLY A 116 12.51 -5.72 -1.22
C GLY A 116 12.09 -7.03 -0.56
N GLU A 117 12.45 -7.26 0.70
CA GLU A 117 12.05 -8.48 1.43
C GLU A 117 10.55 -8.47 1.71
N ALA A 118 9.94 -9.64 1.60
CA ALA A 118 8.56 -9.87 2.02
C ALA A 118 8.53 -10.35 3.48
N ASP A 119 7.51 -9.91 4.21
CA ASP A 119 7.24 -10.32 5.58
C ASP A 119 5.74 -10.25 5.84
N GLY A 120 5.29 -10.54 7.07
CA GLY A 120 3.87 -10.39 7.39
C GLY A 120 3.57 -10.42 8.88
N TRP A 121 2.53 -9.69 9.27
CA TRP A 121 2.09 -9.65 10.67
C TRP A 121 0.62 -9.23 10.80
N LEU A 122 0.14 -9.14 12.03
CA LEU A 122 -1.22 -8.72 12.34
C LEU A 122 -1.45 -7.26 11.91
N ALA A 123 -2.53 -7.02 11.19
CA ALA A 123 -2.95 -5.71 10.69
C ALA A 123 -3.06 -4.67 11.81
N GLU A 124 -3.49 -5.05 13.01
CA GLU A 124 -3.58 -4.14 14.16
C GLU A 124 -2.24 -3.51 14.57
N TYR A 125 -1.11 -4.03 14.10
CA TYR A 125 0.22 -3.48 14.37
C TYR A 125 0.73 -2.53 13.30
N PHE A 126 -0.15 -2.15 12.39
CA PHE A 126 0.13 -1.19 11.35
C PHE A 126 -0.90 -0.06 11.37
N ALA A 127 -0.50 1.08 10.85
CA ALA A 127 -1.39 2.14 10.42
C ALA A 127 -1.04 2.51 8.97
N LEU A 128 -1.92 3.24 8.28
CA LEU A 128 -1.54 3.82 6.98
C LEU A 128 -0.38 4.79 7.19
N ALA A 129 0.65 4.67 6.35
CA ALA A 129 1.78 5.58 6.38
C ALA A 129 1.37 6.95 5.80
N PRO A 130 1.93 8.06 6.33
CA PRO A 130 1.79 9.37 5.70
C PRO A 130 2.27 9.33 4.24
N LEU A 131 1.59 10.05 3.36
CA LEU A 131 1.97 10.14 1.95
C LEU A 131 3.12 11.14 1.78
N THR A 132 4.20 10.73 1.10
CA THR A 132 5.23 11.65 0.62
C THR A 132 5.09 11.79 -0.89
N ILE A 133 4.92 13.03 -1.36
CA ILE A 133 4.86 13.33 -2.79
C ILE A 133 6.27 13.74 -3.27
N GLU A 134 6.70 13.20 -4.40
CA GLU A 134 8.02 13.44 -5.00
C GLU A 134 7.86 13.70 -6.50
N THR A 135 8.69 14.60 -7.03
CA THR A 135 8.69 14.93 -8.46
C THR A 135 8.97 13.70 -9.31
N GLY A 136 8.21 13.55 -10.40
CA GLY A 136 8.37 12.45 -11.35
C GLY A 136 7.60 11.17 -11.01
N LYS A 137 7.07 11.04 -9.78
CA LYS A 137 6.33 9.85 -9.35
C LYS A 137 4.85 9.88 -9.71
N PHE A 138 4.22 8.71 -9.73
CA PHE A 138 2.78 8.53 -9.91
C PHE A 138 2.12 8.21 -8.57
N TYR A 139 0.83 8.50 -8.47
CA TYR A 139 0.05 8.39 -7.24
C TYR A 139 -1.33 7.80 -7.52
N ARG A 140 -1.89 7.13 -6.51
CA ARG A 140 -3.24 6.59 -6.54
C ARG A 140 -4.18 7.57 -5.86
N THR A 141 -5.25 7.95 -6.55
CA THR A 141 -6.33 8.74 -5.97
C THR A 141 -7.26 7.87 -5.11
N ARG A 142 -8.09 8.50 -4.28
CA ARG A 142 -9.07 7.84 -3.42
C ARG A 142 -10.10 7.03 -4.20
N ASP A 143 -10.51 7.50 -5.38
CA ASP A 143 -11.36 6.78 -6.34
C ASP A 143 -10.62 5.70 -7.14
N GLY A 144 -9.31 5.54 -6.93
CA GLY A 144 -8.51 4.43 -7.44
C GLY A 144 -7.82 4.68 -8.79
N ARG A 145 -7.84 5.90 -9.32
CA ARG A 145 -7.14 6.27 -10.56
C ARG A 145 -5.63 6.46 -10.32
N LYS A 146 -4.83 6.18 -11.36
CA LYS A 146 -3.41 6.54 -11.44
C LYS A 146 -3.29 7.98 -11.92
N VAL A 147 -2.56 8.83 -11.21
CA VAL A 147 -2.32 10.24 -11.57
C VAL A 147 -0.83 10.58 -11.45
N GLY A 148 -0.32 11.42 -12.35
CA GLY A 148 1.10 11.79 -12.42
C GLY A 148 1.61 11.91 -13.86
N PRO A 149 2.92 12.14 -14.07
CA PRO A 149 3.94 12.28 -13.03
C PRO A 149 3.77 13.58 -12.22
N ALA A 150 4.09 13.54 -10.94
CA ALA A 150 4.01 14.71 -10.06
C ALA A 150 5.05 15.76 -10.44
N THR A 151 4.59 17.00 -10.54
CA THR A 151 5.45 18.15 -10.79
C THR A 151 5.43 19.06 -9.57
N ALA A 152 6.59 19.26 -8.94
CA ALA A 152 6.74 20.30 -7.93
C ALA A 152 6.59 21.67 -8.61
N ARG A 153 5.72 22.52 -8.04
CA ARG A 153 5.57 23.91 -8.47
C ARG A 153 6.48 24.79 -7.63
N THR A 154 7.35 25.55 -8.28
CA THR A 154 8.10 26.64 -7.65
C THR A 154 7.37 27.95 -7.94
N GLY A 155 6.62 28.48 -6.97
CA GLY A 155 5.94 29.77 -7.11
C GLY A 155 4.89 30.07 -6.04
N GLU A 156 4.78 31.35 -5.68
CA GLU A 156 4.03 31.95 -4.56
C GLU A 156 2.49 31.97 -4.71
N LEU A 157 1.87 30.92 -5.25
CA LEU A 157 0.41 30.79 -5.21
C LEU A 157 0.02 29.84 -4.08
N TYR A 158 0.08 30.40 -2.87
CA TYR A 158 -0.13 29.77 -1.55
C TYR A 158 -1.50 29.08 -1.33
N SER A 159 -2.38 29.05 -2.34
CA SER A 159 -3.73 28.48 -2.23
C SER A 159 -3.95 27.19 -3.02
N ASP A 160 -2.96 26.70 -3.75
CA ASP A 160 -3.20 25.59 -4.67
C ASP A 160 -2.44 24.31 -4.27
N GLY A 161 -1.45 24.41 -3.38
CA GLY A 161 -0.60 23.29 -3.00
C GLY A 161 0.62 23.14 -3.93
N PRO A 162 1.75 22.62 -3.42
CA PRO A 162 3.03 22.62 -4.13
C PRO A 162 3.13 21.55 -5.23
N TRP A 163 2.14 20.66 -5.36
CA TRP A 163 2.20 19.53 -6.29
C TRP A 163 1.14 19.65 -7.38
N ARG A 164 1.53 19.37 -8.64
CA ARG A 164 0.58 19.27 -9.76
C ARG A 164 0.61 17.89 -10.39
N LEU A 165 -0.56 17.25 -10.47
CA LEU A 165 -0.76 15.93 -11.09
C LEU A 165 -2.04 15.96 -11.91
N ASP A 166 -1.96 15.55 -13.18
CA ASP A 166 -3.13 15.41 -14.07
C ASP A 166 -4.04 16.66 -14.13
N GLY A 167 -3.43 17.84 -14.15
CA GLY A 167 -4.14 19.12 -14.19
C GLY A 167 -4.67 19.63 -12.85
N TRP A 168 -4.60 18.83 -11.78
CA TRP A 168 -5.04 19.18 -10.42
C TRP A 168 -3.86 19.58 -9.53
N ASN A 169 -4.14 20.38 -8.51
CA ASN A 169 -3.15 20.80 -7.52
C ASN A 169 -3.39 20.11 -6.17
N TYR A 170 -2.29 19.74 -5.51
CA TYR A 170 -2.29 18.96 -4.29
C TYR A 170 -1.37 19.60 -3.26
N ASP A 171 -1.80 19.60 -2.00
CA ASP A 171 -0.93 19.94 -0.87
C ASP A 171 0.10 18.81 -0.61
N ASN A 172 0.97 19.01 0.39
CA ASN A 172 1.97 17.99 0.77
C ASN A 172 1.35 16.70 1.30
N ASP A 173 0.08 16.75 1.72
CA ASP A 173 -0.67 15.61 2.24
C ASP A 173 -1.47 14.88 1.14
N GLY A 174 -1.43 15.38 -0.10
CA GLY A 174 -2.14 14.79 -1.24
C GLY A 174 -3.59 15.19 -1.36
N ILE A 175 -4.06 16.24 -0.69
CA ILE A 175 -5.43 16.71 -0.80
C ILE A 175 -5.59 17.54 -2.07
N CYS A 176 -6.58 17.18 -2.89
CA CYS A 176 -6.86 17.87 -4.13
C CYS A 176 -7.69 19.13 -3.86
N SER A 177 -7.04 20.30 -3.87
CA SER A 177 -7.62 21.65 -3.72
C SER A 177 -8.20 22.05 -2.33
N ASN A 178 -8.10 23.35 -2.03
CA ASN A 178 -8.30 24.01 -0.74
C ASN A 178 -9.72 24.03 -0.12
N LEU A 179 -10.65 23.16 -0.55
CA LEU A 179 -12.05 23.26 -0.14
C LEU A 179 -12.45 22.43 1.09
N GLY A 180 -11.49 21.86 1.83
CA GLY A 180 -11.74 21.27 3.14
C GLY A 180 -12.74 20.11 3.09
N GLY A 181 -12.26 18.92 2.75
CA GLY A 181 -13.06 17.69 2.72
C GLY A 181 -12.32 16.57 2.00
N ARG A 182 -12.73 15.32 2.20
CA ARG A 182 -12.22 14.20 1.41
C ARG A 182 -12.74 14.34 -0.02
N ASP A 183 -11.88 14.60 -1.00
CA ASP A 183 -12.23 14.57 -2.41
C ASP A 183 -11.91 13.18 -2.99
N PRO A 184 -12.73 12.63 -3.91
CA PRO A 184 -12.39 11.42 -4.66
C PRO A 184 -11.01 11.48 -5.36
N LYS A 185 -10.51 12.69 -5.63
CA LYS A 185 -9.21 12.95 -6.25
C LYS A 185 -8.05 12.95 -5.26
N ASP A 186 -8.27 12.96 -3.95
CA ASP A 186 -7.17 12.94 -2.96
C ASP A 186 -6.19 11.80 -3.25
N LEU A 187 -4.90 12.08 -3.22
CA LEU A 187 -3.86 11.06 -3.27
C LEU A 187 -3.85 10.31 -1.94
N ILE A 188 -3.81 8.99 -2.01
CA ILE A 188 -3.83 8.12 -0.82
C ILE A 188 -2.63 7.18 -0.74
N ALA A 189 -1.88 7.04 -1.83
CA ALA A 189 -0.67 6.23 -1.90
C ALA A 189 0.16 6.65 -3.12
N GLU A 190 1.47 6.45 -3.04
CA GLU A 190 2.33 6.36 -4.21
C GLU A 190 1.84 5.21 -5.10
N TRP A 191 1.67 5.48 -6.39
CA TRP A 191 1.36 4.45 -7.37
C TRP A 191 2.64 3.70 -7.65
N VAL A 192 2.80 2.57 -6.97
CA VAL A 192 3.75 1.55 -7.36
C VAL A 192 3.06 0.77 -8.46
N ASP A 193 3.59 0.82 -9.68
CA ASP A 193 3.19 -0.16 -10.69
C ASP A 193 3.40 -1.53 -10.07
N ASP A 194 2.38 -2.40 -10.15
CA ASP A 194 2.45 -3.78 -9.67
C ASP A 194 3.85 -4.28 -10.03
N PRO A 195 4.68 -4.64 -9.03
CA PRO A 195 6.13 -4.64 -9.15
C PRO A 195 6.40 -5.44 -10.38
N ALA A 196 6.77 -4.78 -11.50
CA ALA A 196 6.48 -5.26 -12.84
C ALA A 196 6.44 -6.76 -12.71
N SER A 197 5.24 -7.38 -12.66
CA SER A 197 5.15 -8.83 -12.89
C SER A 197 6.08 -8.95 -14.04
N ASN A 198 7.20 -9.63 -13.83
CA ASN A 198 8.41 -9.47 -14.59
C ASN A 198 8.02 -9.90 -16.00
N ASP A 199 7.45 -8.97 -16.76
CA ASP A 199 6.63 -9.15 -17.96
C ASP A 199 7.58 -9.09 -19.17
N ASN A 200 8.85 -9.40 -18.90
CA ASN A 200 9.55 -10.44 -19.63
C ASN A 200 8.98 -11.86 -19.37
N ALA A 201 7.76 -11.97 -18.84
CA ALA A 201 6.94 -13.14 -18.92
C ALA A 201 6.78 -13.42 -20.42
N PRO A 202 7.31 -14.54 -20.92
CA PRO A 202 6.93 -15.04 -22.23
C PRO A 202 5.40 -15.07 -22.27
N LEU A 203 4.79 -14.88 -23.46
CA LEU A 203 3.38 -15.22 -23.68
C LEU A 203 3.01 -16.40 -22.77
N THR A 204 2.07 -16.20 -21.85
CA THR A 204 1.76 -17.17 -20.80
C THR A 204 1.14 -18.41 -21.42
N LYS A 205 2.02 -19.28 -21.89
CA LYS A 205 1.64 -20.57 -22.44
C LYS A 205 1.11 -21.39 -21.26
N PRO A 206 -0.12 -21.92 -21.36
CA PRO A 206 -0.66 -22.75 -20.31
C PRO A 206 0.25 -23.96 -20.09
N ALA A 207 0.37 -24.42 -18.86
CA ALA A 207 1.27 -25.50 -18.49
C ALA A 207 0.57 -26.54 -17.62
N ILE A 208 1.07 -27.76 -17.61
CA ILE A 208 0.62 -28.83 -16.72
C ILE A 208 1.77 -29.34 -15.86
N VAL A 209 1.44 -29.94 -14.73
CA VAL A 209 2.40 -30.69 -13.90
C VAL A 209 2.19 -32.18 -14.13
N ALA A 210 3.27 -32.93 -14.32
CA ALA A 210 3.24 -34.39 -14.42
C ALA A 210 4.27 -35.03 -13.49
N LEU A 211 3.96 -36.21 -12.97
CA LEU A 211 4.93 -37.05 -12.27
C LEU A 211 5.99 -37.54 -13.27
N ILE A 212 7.25 -37.57 -12.88
CA ILE A 212 8.35 -38.17 -13.66
C ILE A 212 8.67 -39.53 -13.07
N GLU A 213 8.39 -40.59 -13.81
CA GLU A 213 8.62 -41.98 -13.44
C GLU A 213 9.49 -42.65 -14.50
N GLY A 214 10.63 -43.23 -14.10
CA GLY A 214 11.57 -43.84 -15.06
C GLY A 214 12.12 -42.87 -16.11
N GLY A 215 12.16 -41.56 -15.81
CA GLY A 215 12.57 -40.52 -16.75
C GLY A 215 11.50 -40.10 -17.77
N GLN A 216 10.30 -40.68 -17.69
CA GLN A 216 9.17 -40.37 -18.56
C GLN A 216 8.09 -39.57 -17.82
N PRO A 217 7.41 -38.62 -18.48
CA PRO A 217 6.27 -37.94 -17.89
C PRO A 217 5.05 -38.85 -17.83
N LYS A 218 4.40 -38.84 -16.67
CA LYS A 218 3.15 -39.53 -16.37
C LYS A 218 2.10 -38.50 -15.96
N PRO A 219 1.50 -37.78 -16.94
CA PRO A 219 0.43 -36.84 -16.65
C PRO A 219 -0.83 -37.57 -16.15
N SER A 220 -1.66 -36.87 -15.38
CA SER A 220 -3.01 -37.31 -15.00
C SER A 220 -3.89 -37.52 -16.24
N GLU A 221 -4.91 -38.38 -16.17
CA GLU A 221 -5.96 -38.51 -17.19
C GLU A 221 -6.68 -37.17 -17.44
N GLN A 222 -6.79 -36.35 -16.40
CA GLN A 222 -7.26 -34.97 -16.47
C GLN A 222 -6.24 -34.09 -15.75
N PRO A 223 -5.19 -33.62 -16.44
CA PRO A 223 -4.17 -32.79 -15.83
C PRO A 223 -4.75 -31.40 -15.56
N LYS A 224 -4.46 -30.86 -14.37
CA LYS A 224 -4.77 -29.47 -14.06
C LYS A 224 -3.96 -28.58 -15.00
N VAL A 225 -4.64 -27.77 -15.79
CA VAL A 225 -4.01 -26.77 -16.65
C VAL A 225 -3.83 -25.48 -15.86
N HIS A 226 -2.59 -25.05 -15.73
CA HIS A 226 -2.19 -23.81 -15.10
C HIS A 226 -2.10 -22.71 -16.16
N LYS A 227 -2.42 -21.48 -15.75
CA LYS A 227 -2.40 -20.29 -16.63
C LYS A 227 -1.00 -19.91 -17.14
N SER A 228 0.05 -20.41 -16.51
CA SER A 228 1.45 -20.11 -16.86
C SER A 228 2.39 -21.21 -16.37
N GLU A 229 3.61 -21.21 -16.91
CA GLU A 229 4.71 -22.06 -16.42
C GLU A 229 4.97 -21.84 -14.93
N GLN A 230 5.09 -20.58 -14.48
CA GLN A 230 5.31 -20.26 -13.06
C GLN A 230 4.22 -20.86 -12.16
N ALA A 231 2.94 -20.74 -12.55
CA ALA A 231 1.85 -21.29 -11.76
C ALA A 231 1.84 -22.84 -11.72
N ALA A 232 2.45 -23.50 -12.71
CA ALA A 232 2.69 -24.94 -12.68
C ALA A 232 3.94 -25.29 -11.86
N THR A 233 4.98 -24.46 -11.89
CA THR A 233 6.17 -24.60 -11.03
C THR A 233 5.80 -24.56 -9.56
N ASP A 234 5.02 -23.56 -9.12
CA ASP A 234 4.56 -23.44 -7.73
C ASP A 234 3.79 -24.70 -7.28
N GLU A 235 2.98 -25.27 -8.18
CA GLU A 235 2.25 -26.51 -7.90
C GLU A 235 3.16 -27.75 -7.89
N ALA A 236 4.15 -27.82 -8.77
CA ALA A 236 5.14 -28.90 -8.79
C ALA A 236 5.97 -28.91 -7.49
N GLU A 237 6.36 -27.73 -6.99
CA GLU A 237 7.02 -27.57 -5.69
C GLU A 237 6.11 -28.02 -4.54
N ARG A 238 4.85 -27.58 -4.53
CA ARG A 238 3.85 -28.01 -3.54
C ARG A 238 3.67 -29.54 -3.54
N LEU A 239 3.70 -30.18 -4.72
CA LEU A 239 3.59 -31.62 -4.86
C LEU A 239 4.87 -32.34 -4.44
N ALA A 240 6.05 -31.82 -4.74
CA ALA A 240 7.32 -32.38 -4.30
C ALA A 240 7.46 -32.37 -2.77
N VAL A 241 7.00 -31.31 -2.10
CA VAL A 241 6.92 -31.24 -0.63
C VAL A 241 5.91 -32.24 -0.08
N LYS A 242 4.74 -32.37 -0.73
CA LYS A 242 3.68 -33.29 -0.30
C LYS A 242 4.04 -34.76 -0.50
N TYR A 243 4.85 -35.08 -1.50
CA TYR A 243 5.23 -36.45 -1.88
C TYR A 243 6.76 -36.60 -2.00
N PRO A 244 7.48 -36.66 -0.86
CA PRO A 244 8.94 -36.79 -0.85
C PRO A 244 9.43 -38.00 -1.66
N GLY A 245 10.53 -37.82 -2.39
CA GLY A 245 11.12 -38.85 -3.25
C GLY A 245 10.50 -38.99 -4.64
N GLN A 246 9.37 -38.31 -4.90
CA GLN A 246 8.78 -38.20 -6.23
C GLN A 246 9.33 -36.96 -6.96
N LYS A 247 9.43 -37.03 -8.29
CA LYS A 247 9.86 -35.92 -9.15
C LYS A 247 8.67 -35.43 -9.96
N PHE A 248 8.43 -34.13 -9.97
CA PHE A 248 7.38 -33.51 -10.78
C PHE A 248 8.02 -32.63 -11.84
N GLY A 249 7.55 -32.73 -13.09
CA GLY A 249 7.97 -31.91 -14.21
C GLY A 249 6.87 -30.96 -14.65
N VAL A 250 7.27 -29.79 -15.14
CA VAL A 250 6.38 -28.78 -15.73
C VAL A 250 6.45 -28.87 -17.24
N PHE A 251 5.28 -28.93 -17.90
CA PHE A 251 5.15 -29.04 -19.35
C PHE A 251 4.34 -27.88 -19.89
N VAL A 252 4.95 -27.08 -20.75
CA VAL A 252 4.37 -25.85 -21.31
C VAL A 252 3.75 -26.15 -22.68
N LEU A 253 2.52 -25.69 -22.92
CA LEU A 253 1.83 -25.85 -24.19
C LEU A 253 2.54 -25.04 -25.29
N ALA A 254 3.25 -25.73 -26.17
CA ALA A 254 3.99 -25.09 -27.25
C ALA A 254 3.11 -24.70 -28.45
N ASP A 255 2.24 -25.61 -28.89
CA ASP A 255 1.35 -25.48 -30.06
C ASP A 255 0.14 -26.43 -29.86
N SER A 256 -0.98 -26.15 -30.53
CA SER A 256 -2.19 -26.98 -30.49
C SER A 256 -2.69 -27.23 -31.91
N ARG A 257 -2.96 -28.49 -32.26
CA ARG A 257 -3.44 -28.87 -33.60
C ARG A 257 -4.74 -29.64 -33.50
N ILE A 258 -5.65 -29.33 -34.41
CA ILE A 258 -6.90 -30.08 -34.62
C ILE A 258 -6.69 -30.96 -35.85
N ALA A 259 -7.07 -32.24 -35.77
CA ALA A 259 -6.78 -33.24 -36.81
C ALA A 259 -7.25 -32.81 -38.22
N ASP A 260 -8.42 -32.16 -38.32
CA ASP A 260 -8.98 -31.65 -39.58
C ASP A 260 -8.08 -30.64 -40.31
N VAL A 261 -7.19 -29.95 -39.61
CA VAL A 261 -6.23 -28.98 -40.16
C VAL A 261 -4.95 -29.66 -40.64
N VAL A 262 -4.58 -30.80 -40.06
CA VAL A 262 -3.34 -31.54 -40.40
C VAL A 262 -3.50 -32.30 -41.73
N ILE A 263 -4.69 -32.85 -42.01
CA ILE A 263 -4.97 -33.64 -43.21
C ILE A 263 -4.85 -32.80 -44.50
N ARG A 264 -5.19 -31.50 -44.48
CA ARG A 264 -5.13 -30.62 -45.66
C ARG A 264 -3.73 -30.15 -46.07
N ARG A 265 -2.70 -30.35 -45.23
CA ARG A 265 -1.30 -30.02 -45.55
C ARG A 265 -0.51 -31.21 -46.11
N ALA A 266 -1.08 -32.41 -46.04
CA ALA A 266 -0.46 -33.65 -46.49
C ALA A 266 -1.03 -34.18 -47.82
N ALA A 267 -1.97 -33.45 -48.42
CA ALA A 267 -2.53 -33.69 -49.77
C ALA A 267 -2.01 -32.61 -50.72
#